data_AF-A0A7C9DH68-F1
#
_entry.id   AF-A0A7C9DH68-F1
#
_cell.length_a   1.000
_cell.length_b   1.000
_cell.length_c   1.000
_cell.angle_alpha   90.00
_cell.angle_beta   90.00
_cell.angle_gamma   90.00
#
_symmetry.space_group_name_H-M   'P 1'
#
loop_
_entity.id
_entity.type
_entity.pdbx_description
1 polymer ?
#
loop_
_entity_poly.entity_id
_entity_poly.type
_entity_poly.pdbx_seq_one_letter_code
_entity_poly.pdbx_strand_id
1 'polypeptide(L)'
;PKLGFNDWGAQEVVTMAKFNVVQKRRRAQISDRKRALHGDPKTKKLKKQTQPQSLSGKRKRKLLKKWRREQKQAIEKGLVTMQDVEMAAAEGPSSEPKKSDGLGPSSEPKKSDGLGPSSEPK
;
A
#
# COMPACT_ATOMS: atom_id res chain seq x y z
N PRO A 1 49.31 -0.09 -43.54
CA PRO A 1 48.84 -0.78 -42.30
C PRO A 1 47.72 0.03 -41.61
N LYS A 2 46.45 -0.29 -41.87
CA LYS A 2 45.29 0.31 -41.19
C LYS A 2 44.82 -0.66 -40.08
N LEU A 3 45.40 -0.54 -38.90
CA LEU A 3 44.83 -1.02 -37.63
C LEU A 3 44.26 0.25 -36.99
N GLY A 4 42.96 0.43 -36.73
CA GLY A 4 42.02 -0.48 -36.10
C GLY A 4 41.46 0.24 -34.87
N PHE A 5 40.84 1.41 -35.06
CA PHE A 5 40.41 2.32 -33.99
C PHE A 5 39.06 1.94 -33.34
N ASN A 6 38.49 0.76 -33.62
CA ASN A 6 37.11 0.43 -33.23
C ASN A 6 36.98 -0.78 -32.28
N ASP A 7 38.05 -1.20 -31.60
CA ASP A 7 38.01 -2.45 -30.81
C ASP A 7 37.71 -2.23 -29.30
N TRP A 8 37.86 -1.00 -28.80
CA TRP A 8 37.61 -0.67 -27.38
C TRP A 8 36.11 -0.52 -27.05
N GLY A 9 35.31 0.08 -27.93
CA GLY A 9 33.86 0.23 -27.72
C GLY A 9 33.06 -1.08 -27.90
N ALA A 10 33.60 -2.03 -28.65
CA ALA A 10 32.94 -3.31 -28.90
C ALA A 10 32.90 -4.19 -27.62
N GLN A 11 33.97 -4.18 -26.82
CA GLN A 11 34.01 -4.96 -25.57
C GLN A 11 33.01 -4.44 -24.54
N GLU A 12 32.82 -3.13 -24.42
CA GLU A 12 31.88 -2.52 -23.49
C GLU A 12 30.40 -2.78 -23.87
N VAL A 13 30.07 -2.73 -25.16
CA VAL A 13 28.71 -3.09 -25.62
C VAL A 13 28.43 -4.58 -25.43
N VAL A 14 29.43 -5.45 -25.63
CA VAL A 14 29.30 -6.90 -25.43
C VAL A 14 29.15 -7.25 -23.95
N THR A 15 29.90 -6.60 -23.05
CA THR A 15 29.75 -6.80 -21.59
C THR A 15 28.41 -6.26 -21.09
N MET A 16 27.98 -5.11 -21.58
CA MET A 16 26.66 -4.53 -21.32
C MET A 16 25.52 -5.43 -21.81
N ALA A 17 25.64 -6.00 -23.02
CA ALA A 17 24.66 -6.92 -23.59
C ALA A 17 24.53 -8.21 -22.76
N LYS A 18 25.67 -8.81 -22.38
CA LYS A 18 25.70 -10.01 -21.50
C LYS A 18 25.07 -9.72 -20.14
N PHE A 19 25.42 -8.59 -19.52
CA PHE A 19 24.82 -8.17 -18.24
C PHE A 19 23.31 -7.98 -18.34
N ASN A 20 22.83 -7.34 -19.41
CA ASN A 20 21.40 -7.14 -19.64
C ASN A 20 20.64 -8.47 -19.81
N VAL A 21 21.23 -9.48 -20.44
CA VAL A 21 20.64 -10.83 -20.53
C VAL A 21 20.48 -11.44 -19.14
N VAL A 22 21.51 -11.35 -18.30
CA VAL A 22 21.47 -11.85 -16.91
C VAL A 22 20.42 -11.09 -16.09
N GLN A 23 20.37 -9.76 -16.20
CA GLN A 23 19.37 -8.95 -15.50
C GLN A 23 17.95 -9.24 -15.96
N LYS A 24 17.71 -9.43 -17.26
CA LYS A 24 16.40 -9.83 -17.79
C LYS A 24 15.96 -11.17 -17.21
N ARG A 25 16.85 -12.17 -17.19
CA ARG A 25 16.58 -13.48 -16.57
C ARG A 25 16.26 -13.35 -15.09
N ARG A 26 17.05 -12.57 -14.35
CA ARG A 26 16.82 -12.30 -12.91
C ARG A 26 15.46 -11.64 -12.67
N ARG A 27 15.09 -10.63 -13.47
CA ARG A 27 13.79 -9.95 -13.38
C ARG A 27 12.62 -10.90 -13.66
N ALA A 28 12.76 -11.80 -14.63
CA ALA A 28 11.77 -12.82 -14.93
C ALA A 28 11.58 -13.77 -13.74
N GLN A 29 12.66 -14.34 -13.20
CA GLN A 29 12.61 -15.24 -12.04
C GLN A 29 11.97 -14.58 -10.81
N ILE A 30 12.29 -13.31 -10.55
CA ILE A 30 11.67 -12.56 -9.46
C ILE A 30 10.16 -12.37 -9.73
N SER A 31 9.75 -12.09 -10.96
CA SER A 31 8.33 -11.99 -11.32
C SER A 31 7.60 -13.31 -11.10
N ASP A 32 8.19 -14.43 -11.53
CA ASP A 32 7.59 -15.75 -11.40
C ASP A 32 7.47 -16.16 -9.93
N ARG A 33 8.50 -15.90 -9.12
CA ARG A 33 8.46 -16.13 -7.67
C ARG A 33 7.34 -15.32 -7.01
N LYS A 34 7.17 -14.05 -7.39
CA LYS A 34 6.07 -13.21 -6.88
C LYS A 34 4.70 -13.75 -7.28
N ARG A 35 4.55 -14.26 -8.51
CA ARG A 35 3.30 -14.89 -8.98
C ARG A 35 3.01 -16.21 -8.27
N ALA A 36 4.04 -17.01 -7.96
CA ALA A 36 3.88 -18.25 -7.22
C ALA A 36 3.44 -18.01 -5.77
N LEU A 37 4.01 -17.00 -5.09
CA LEU A 37 3.73 -16.70 -3.69
C LEU A 37 2.46 -15.86 -3.48
N HIS A 38 2.20 -14.88 -4.34
CA HIS A 38 1.14 -13.87 -4.14
C HIS A 38 0.13 -13.80 -5.31
N GLY A 39 0.33 -14.59 -6.36
CA GLY A 39 -0.60 -14.65 -7.47
C GLY A 39 -1.91 -15.32 -7.08
N ASP A 40 -2.94 -15.02 -7.85
CA ASP A 40 -4.21 -15.75 -7.74
C ASP A 40 -4.01 -17.22 -8.18
N PRO A 41 -4.43 -18.22 -7.37
CA PRO A 41 -4.21 -19.64 -7.67
C PRO A 41 -4.78 -20.10 -9.01
N LYS A 42 -5.88 -19.48 -9.50
CA LYS A 42 -6.48 -19.85 -10.78
C LYS A 42 -5.78 -19.20 -11.98
N THR A 43 -5.46 -17.91 -11.88
CA THR A 43 -4.93 -17.12 -13.01
C THR A 43 -3.41 -16.97 -13.02
N LYS A 44 -2.74 -17.30 -11.89
CA LYS A 44 -1.30 -17.10 -11.64
C LYS A 44 -0.83 -15.65 -11.87
N LYS A 45 -1.75 -14.69 -11.94
CA LYS A 45 -1.45 -13.27 -12.09
C LYS A 45 -1.40 -12.60 -10.73
N LEU A 46 -0.52 -11.62 -10.59
CA LEU A 46 -0.46 -10.80 -9.40
C LEU A 46 -1.67 -9.86 -9.37
N LYS A 47 -2.36 -9.77 -8.24
CA LYS A 47 -3.49 -8.84 -8.07
C LYS A 47 -2.98 -7.40 -8.11
N LYS A 48 -3.61 -6.55 -8.96
CA LYS A 48 -3.35 -5.11 -8.94
C LYS A 48 -4.09 -4.51 -7.75
N GLN A 49 -3.34 -4.08 -6.74
CA GLN A 49 -3.94 -3.36 -5.62
C GLN A 49 -4.22 -1.93 -6.05
N THR A 50 -5.49 -1.56 -6.06
CA THR A 50 -5.89 -0.16 -6.26
C THR A 50 -5.49 0.59 -5.00
N GLN A 51 -4.63 1.60 -5.15
CA GLN A 51 -4.24 2.42 -4.01
C GLN A 51 -5.49 3.05 -3.39
N PRO A 52 -5.65 3.01 -2.06
CA PRO A 52 -6.77 3.67 -1.40
C PRO A 52 -6.68 5.16 -1.69
N GLN A 53 -7.58 5.66 -2.54
CA GLN A 53 -7.60 7.07 -2.87
C GLN A 53 -8.07 7.87 -1.64
N SER A 54 -7.28 8.85 -1.22
CA SER A 54 -7.68 9.74 -0.15
C SER A 54 -8.90 10.57 -0.59
N LEU A 55 -9.99 10.47 0.18
CA LEU A 55 -11.17 11.28 -0.09
C LEU A 55 -10.94 12.69 0.47
N SER A 56 -10.98 13.70 -0.41
CA SER A 56 -10.98 15.11 0.00
C SER A 56 -12.08 15.40 1.02
N GLY A 57 -11.81 16.30 1.98
CA GLY A 57 -12.78 16.71 3.00
C GLY A 57 -14.10 17.22 2.41
N LYS A 58 -14.05 17.89 1.24
CA LYS A 58 -15.26 18.30 0.50
C LYS A 58 -16.09 17.09 0.07
N ARG A 59 -15.45 16.01 -0.40
CA ARG A 59 -16.12 14.78 -0.81
C ARG A 59 -16.70 14.03 0.39
N LYS A 60 -15.95 13.94 1.51
CA LYS A 60 -16.46 13.39 2.78
C LYS A 60 -17.73 14.13 3.23
N ARG A 61 -17.70 15.47 3.24
CA ARG A 61 -18.86 16.30 3.60
C ARG A 61 -20.05 16.10 2.64
N LYS A 62 -19.81 15.97 1.33
CA LYS A 62 -20.88 15.67 0.36
C LYS A 62 -21.50 14.30 0.61
N LEU A 63 -20.69 13.28 0.85
CA LEU A 63 -21.17 11.92 1.13
C LEU A 63 -22.00 11.90 2.41
N LEU A 64 -21.54 12.54 3.49
CA LEU A 64 -22.30 12.67 4.74
C LEU A 64 -23.62 13.42 4.55
N LYS A 65 -23.65 14.46 3.69
CA LYS A 65 -24.89 15.17 3.37
C LYS A 65 -25.84 14.31 2.53
N LYS A 66 -25.32 13.56 1.55
CA LYS A 66 -26.11 12.64 0.72
C LYS A 66 -26.72 11.54 1.60
N TRP A 67 -25.91 10.92 2.44
CA TRP A 67 -26.33 9.90 3.38
C TRP A 67 -27.43 10.40 4.33
N ARG A 68 -27.26 11.60 4.92
CA ARG A 68 -28.31 12.20 5.76
C ARG A 68 -29.63 12.47 5.00
N ARG A 69 -29.56 12.81 3.72
CA ARG A 69 -30.76 12.99 2.88
C ARG A 69 -31.42 11.65 2.58
N GLU A 70 -30.63 10.63 2.25
CA GLU A 70 -31.12 9.26 2.01
C GLU A 70 -31.80 8.69 3.26
N GLN A 71 -31.23 8.89 4.46
CA GLN A 71 -31.85 8.50 5.73
C GLN A 71 -33.19 9.21 5.97
N LYS A 72 -33.25 10.54 5.74
CA LYS A 72 -34.51 11.29 5.85
C LYS A 72 -35.58 10.78 4.88
N GLN A 73 -35.19 10.47 3.64
CA GLN A 73 -36.10 9.90 2.65
C GLN A 73 -36.54 8.49 3.03
N ALA A 74 -35.69 7.68 3.65
CA ALA A 74 -36.06 6.36 4.13
C ALA A 74 -37.11 6.44 5.25
N ILE A 75 -36.98 7.42 6.17
CA ILE A 75 -37.98 7.69 7.21
C ILE A 75 -39.30 8.15 6.58
N GLU A 76 -39.25 9.11 5.65
CA GLU A 76 -40.45 9.64 4.97
C GLU A 76 -41.20 8.58 4.15
N LYS A 77 -40.47 7.63 3.56
CA LYS A 77 -41.03 6.49 2.83
C LYS A 77 -41.46 5.34 3.76
N GLY A 78 -41.29 5.47 5.08
CA GLY A 78 -41.60 4.43 6.06
C GLY A 78 -40.68 3.20 6.00
N LEU A 79 -39.54 3.29 5.31
CA LEU A 79 -38.55 2.22 5.20
C LEU A 79 -37.70 2.10 6.48
N VAL A 80 -37.64 3.17 7.28
CA VAL A 80 -37.07 3.18 8.63
C VAL A 80 -38.14 3.68 9.58
N THR A 81 -38.58 2.83 10.49
CA THR A 81 -39.54 3.16 11.53
C THR A 81 -38.84 3.55 12.83
N MET A 82 -39.54 4.24 13.73
CA MET A 82 -38.99 4.57 15.04
C MET A 82 -38.58 3.32 15.83
N GLN A 83 -39.26 2.19 15.63
CA GLN A 83 -38.91 0.90 16.25
C GLN A 83 -37.56 0.36 15.77
N ASP A 84 -37.22 0.53 14.49
CA ASP A 84 -35.91 0.11 13.95
C ASP A 84 -34.77 0.91 14.60
N VAL A 85 -35.02 2.19 14.89
CA VAL A 85 -34.06 3.08 15.57
C VAL A 85 -33.89 2.66 17.03
N GLU A 86 -34.98 2.33 17.72
CA GLU A 86 -34.96 1.85 19.11
C GLU A 86 -34.24 0.51 19.24
N MET A 87 -34.48 -0.42 18.32
CA MET A 87 -33.80 -1.72 18.28
C MET A 87 -32.30 -1.56 18.02
N ALA A 88 -31.92 -0.72 17.06
CA ALA A 88 -30.51 -0.43 16.77
C ALA A 88 -29.80 0.29 17.94
N ALA A 89 -30.50 1.14 18.69
CA ALA A 89 -29.95 1.80 19.87
C ALA A 89 -29.78 0.83 21.05
N ALA A 90 -30.69 -0.14 21.22
CA ALA A 90 -30.63 -1.17 22.25
C ALA A 90 -29.47 -2.16 22.02
N GLU A 91 -29.12 -2.44 20.77
CA GLU A 91 -27.98 -3.31 20.41
C GLU A 91 -26.61 -2.65 20.67
N GLY A 92 -26.56 -1.34 20.92
CA GLY A 92 -25.32 -0.59 21.13
C GLY A 92 -24.39 -0.63 19.91
N PRO A 93 -23.23 0.06 19.92
CA PRO A 93 -22.26 -0.06 18.84
C PRO A 93 -21.63 -1.46 18.88
N SER A 94 -22.26 -2.46 18.26
CA SER A 94 -21.67 -3.79 18.09
C SER A 94 -20.57 -3.72 17.02
N SER A 95 -19.44 -3.11 17.38
CA SER A 95 -18.19 -3.25 16.64
C SER A 95 -17.06 -3.44 17.64
N GLU A 96 -16.99 -4.63 18.22
CA GLU A 96 -15.67 -5.21 18.44
C GLU A 96 -15.05 -5.42 17.06
N PRO A 97 -13.96 -4.74 16.69
CA PRO A 97 -13.09 -5.33 15.70
C PRO A 97 -12.59 -6.63 16.32
N LYS A 98 -12.93 -7.77 15.73
CA LYS A 98 -12.18 -9.00 15.97
C LYS A 98 -10.72 -8.66 15.70
N LYS A 99 -9.96 -8.39 16.76
CA LYS A 99 -8.50 -8.38 16.76
C LYS A 99 -8.11 -9.78 16.33
N SER A 100 -7.85 -9.96 15.04
CA SER A 100 -6.97 -11.04 14.63
C SER A 100 -5.60 -10.70 15.19
N ASP A 101 -5.08 -11.61 15.98
CA ASP A 101 -3.80 -11.55 16.66
C ASP A 101 -2.66 -11.09 15.74
N GLY A 102 -1.77 -10.24 16.27
CA GLY A 102 -0.46 -9.96 15.68
C GLY A 102 -0.11 -8.49 15.56
N LEU A 103 0.87 -8.08 16.38
CA LEU A 103 1.61 -6.81 16.38
C LEU A 103 0.87 -5.60 16.97
N GLY A 104 1.07 -5.41 18.27
CA GLY A 104 0.85 -4.12 18.93
C GLY A 104 1.78 -3.02 18.39
N PRO A 105 1.46 -1.74 18.64
CA PRO A 105 2.28 -0.62 18.20
C PRO A 105 3.65 -0.70 18.88
N SER A 106 4.70 -0.84 18.07
CA SER A 106 6.08 -0.67 18.49
C SER A 106 6.23 0.70 19.15
N SER A 107 6.55 0.69 20.43
CA SER A 107 7.01 1.86 21.17
C SER A 107 8.14 2.54 20.41
N GLU A 108 7.96 3.81 20.06
CA GLU A 108 9.01 4.67 19.54
C GLU A 108 10.16 4.75 20.57
N PRO A 109 11.43 4.51 20.20
CA PRO A 109 12.54 4.79 21.08
C PRO A 109 12.71 6.31 21.19
N LYS A 110 12.57 6.83 22.41
CA LYS A 110 12.94 8.21 22.77
C LYS A 110 14.38 8.46 22.30
N LYS A 111 14.57 9.47 21.46
CA LYS A 111 15.90 10.03 21.16
C LYS A 111 16.48 10.51 22.50
N SER A 112 17.44 9.77 23.04
CA SER A 112 18.29 10.24 24.13
C SER A 112 19.23 11.30 23.56
N ASP A 113 19.27 12.45 24.22
CA ASP A 113 20.15 13.57 23.91
C ASP A 113 21.61 13.11 23.91
N GLY A 114 22.19 13.04 22.71
CA GLY A 114 23.61 12.80 22.52
C GLY A 114 24.37 14.07 22.87
N LEU A 115 24.95 14.09 24.07
CA LEU A 115 26.04 14.98 24.44
C LEU A 115 27.15 14.85 23.40
N GLY A 116 27.35 15.91 22.61
CA GLY A 116 28.45 15.98 21.65
C GLY A 116 29.80 15.94 22.37
N PRO A 117 30.82 15.27 21.80
CA PRO A 117 32.15 15.27 22.39
C PRO A 117 32.74 16.68 22.32
N SER A 118 33.08 17.23 23.49
CA SER A 118 33.88 18.45 23.63
C SER A 118 35.24 18.24 22.98
N SER A 119 35.57 19.09 22.02
CA SER A 119 36.93 19.26 21.51
C SER A 119 37.84 19.77 22.64
N GLU A 120 38.83 18.98 23.07
CA GLU A 120 39.98 19.48 23.82
C GLU A 120 41.14 19.78 22.85
N PRO A 121 41.84 20.91 23.02
CA PRO A 121 42.94 21.32 22.14
C PRO A 121 44.29 20.71 22.55
N LYS A 122 45.15 20.47 21.55
CA LYS A 122 46.61 20.44 21.69
C LYS A 122 47.23 21.34 20.65
#